data_AF-E2C4L9-F1
#
_entry.id   AF-E2C4L9-F1
#
_cell.length_a   1.000
_cell.length_b   1.000
_cell.length_c   1.000
_cell.angle_alpha   90.00
_cell.angle_beta   90.00
_cell.angle_gamma   90.00
#
_symmetry.space_group_name_H-M   'P 1'
#
loop_
_entity.id
_entity.type
_entity.pdbx_description
1 polymer ?
#
loop_
_entity_poly.entity_id
_entity_poly.type
_entity_poly.pdbx_seq_one_letter_code
_entity_poly.pdbx_strand_id
1 'polypeptide(L)'
;MSDYWEKIGWDKEDLIHANVSLTWHLDGRVAMLESSVNHRAHRISKSSSFLVPMHGGIWIMCVSLSEKEIQQLSRKVGFPQERCINYLTPDEAHEEIRVAWQNRMQNLSISCSLVCLIILGCAAIIGFFGLCMHQISAVLVTGVMYLLAATFALFTLTIIHFKRAQDHRGGVRAVDGPEDGVIGMPVHRSVLKARRFTTAWSMDLGWGGVTLCALASVAWILLSKIMRFSPIAAMIA
;
A
#
# COMPACT_ATOMS: atom_id res chain seq x y z
N MET A 1 9.58 4.98 1.52
CA MET A 1 8.27 4.31 1.36
C MET A 1 8.07 4.08 -0.14
N SER A 2 7.71 2.88 -0.58
CA SER A 2 7.59 2.59 -2.02
C SER A 2 6.21 2.99 -2.59
N ASP A 3 6.14 3.15 -3.91
CA ASP A 3 4.91 3.46 -4.65
C ASP A 3 4.17 2.19 -5.13
N TYR A 4 4.62 1.02 -4.69
CA TYR A 4 4.12 -0.28 -5.14
C TYR A 4 3.66 -1.13 -3.96
N TRP A 5 2.55 -0.72 -3.38
CA TRP A 5 1.93 -1.36 -2.23
C TRP A 5 0.70 -2.19 -2.61
N GLU A 6 0.04 -1.82 -3.70
CA GLU A 6 -1.12 -2.52 -4.24
C GLU A 6 -1.19 -2.41 -5.76
N LYS A 7 -1.91 -3.34 -6.36
CA LYS A 7 -2.26 -3.34 -7.78
C LYS A 7 -3.76 -3.52 -7.92
N ILE A 8 -4.37 -2.65 -8.70
CA ILE A 8 -5.78 -2.67 -9.06
C ILE A 8 -5.89 -3.29 -10.45
N GLY A 9 -6.72 -4.31 -10.56
CA GLY A 9 -7.12 -4.93 -11.81
C GLY A 9 -8.63 -5.08 -11.90
N TRP A 10 -9.10 -5.50 -13.07
CA TRP A 10 -10.51 -5.68 -13.35
C TRP A 10 -10.77 -7.11 -13.77
N ASP A 11 -11.74 -7.76 -13.14
CA ASP A 11 -12.17 -9.10 -13.52
C ASP A 11 -13.12 -9.03 -14.73
N LYS A 12 -12.78 -9.75 -15.79
CA LYS A 12 -13.54 -9.79 -17.03
C LYS A 12 -14.89 -10.47 -16.88
N GLU A 13 -14.97 -11.55 -16.09
CA GLU A 13 -16.17 -12.34 -15.88
C GLU A 13 -17.21 -11.54 -15.07
N ASP A 14 -16.75 -10.89 -14.00
CA ASP A 14 -17.61 -10.03 -13.18
C ASP A 14 -18.12 -8.80 -13.97
N LEU A 15 -17.30 -8.26 -14.89
CA LEU A 15 -17.70 -7.17 -15.78
C LEU A 15 -18.74 -7.58 -16.83
N ILE A 16 -18.70 -8.82 -17.33
CA ILE A 16 -19.73 -9.35 -18.24
C ILE A 16 -21.09 -9.41 -17.54
N HIS A 17 -21.10 -9.82 -16.26
CA HIS A 17 -22.32 -9.86 -15.45
C HIS A 17 -22.90 -8.47 -15.11
N ALA A 18 -22.11 -7.39 -15.26
CA ALA A 18 -22.57 -6.03 -15.01
C ALA A 18 -23.48 -5.45 -16.11
N ASN A 19 -23.65 -6.16 -17.24
CA ASN A 19 -24.50 -5.78 -18.38
C ASN A 19 -24.22 -4.38 -18.95
N VAL A 20 -22.95 -4.04 -19.15
CA VAL A 20 -22.53 -2.74 -19.69
C VAL A 20 -21.79 -2.90 -21.02
N SER A 21 -21.96 -1.95 -21.95
CA SER A 21 -21.25 -1.91 -23.22
C SER A 21 -19.79 -1.53 -23.02
N LEU A 22 -18.91 -2.54 -22.99
CA LEU A 22 -17.47 -2.41 -22.77
C LEU A 22 -16.70 -2.76 -24.04
N THR A 23 -15.73 -1.93 -24.41
CA THR A 23 -14.77 -2.22 -25.47
C THR A 23 -13.38 -2.43 -24.87
N TRP A 24 -12.74 -3.55 -25.18
CA TRP A 24 -11.44 -3.91 -24.61
C TRP A 24 -10.28 -3.47 -25.50
N HIS A 25 -9.23 -2.95 -24.89
CA HIS A 25 -7.99 -2.50 -25.53
C HIS A 25 -6.76 -3.10 -24.83
N LEU A 26 -5.61 -3.07 -25.52
CA LEU A 26 -4.31 -3.59 -25.02
C LEU A 26 -4.40 -5.05 -24.52
N ASP A 27 -4.96 -5.92 -25.37
CA ASP A 27 -5.17 -7.35 -25.09
C ASP A 27 -6.07 -7.61 -23.87
N GLY A 28 -7.02 -6.70 -23.67
CA GLY A 28 -8.00 -6.78 -22.60
C GLY A 28 -7.45 -6.41 -21.23
N ARG A 29 -6.44 -5.53 -21.18
CA ARG A 29 -5.98 -4.89 -19.94
C ARG A 29 -6.75 -3.62 -19.61
N VAL A 30 -7.21 -2.90 -20.63
CA VAL A 30 -7.97 -1.65 -20.46
C VAL A 30 -9.35 -1.86 -21.05
N ALA A 31 -10.39 -1.52 -20.30
CA ALA A 31 -11.75 -1.49 -20.83
C ALA A 31 -12.21 -0.03 -20.97
N MET A 32 -12.88 0.29 -22.06
CA MET A 32 -13.52 1.57 -22.28
C MET A 32 -15.04 1.37 -22.17
N LEU A 33 -15.66 2.23 -21.38
CA LEU A 33 -17.10 2.32 -21.23
C LEU A 33 -17.59 3.43 -22.15
N GLU A 34 -18.45 3.07 -23.10
CA GLU A 34 -19.15 4.06 -23.89
C GLU A 34 -20.32 4.60 -23.07
N SER A 35 -20.30 5.91 -22.79
CA SER A 35 -21.41 6.59 -22.13
C SER A 35 -22.58 6.70 -23.11
N SER A 36 -23.76 6.19 -22.74
CA SER A 36 -24.98 6.44 -23.48
C SER A 36 -25.33 7.93 -23.36
N VAL A 37 -25.19 8.65 -24.47
CA VAL A 37 -25.46 10.07 -24.66
C VAL A 37 -26.59 10.61 -23.76
N ASN A 38 -26.25 11.47 -22.81
CA ASN A 38 -27.24 12.28 -22.11
C ASN A 38 -27.48 13.57 -22.92
N HIS A 39 -28.64 13.69 -23.56
CA HIS A 39 -29.01 14.71 -24.57
C HIS A 39 -29.13 16.17 -24.06
N ARG A 40 -28.49 16.57 -22.94
CA ARG A 40 -28.75 17.88 -22.31
C ARG A 40 -27.59 18.88 -22.20
N ALA A 41 -26.43 18.65 -22.81
CA ALA A 41 -25.38 19.67 -22.84
C ALA A 41 -24.71 19.78 -24.21
N HIS A 42 -24.81 20.97 -24.81
CA HIS A 42 -24.25 21.34 -26.13
C HIS A 42 -22.71 21.46 -26.17
N ARG A 43 -21.98 20.56 -25.51
CA ARG A 43 -20.55 20.36 -25.74
C ARG A 43 -20.30 18.86 -25.93
N ILE A 44 -20.16 18.45 -27.18
CA ILE A 44 -19.76 17.10 -27.56
C ILE A 44 -18.28 16.93 -27.23
N SER A 45 -17.99 16.63 -25.97
CA SER A 45 -16.85 15.77 -25.65
C SER A 45 -17.44 14.39 -25.41
N LYS A 46 -17.01 13.37 -26.16
CA LYS A 46 -17.34 11.98 -25.86
C LYS A 46 -16.68 11.63 -24.53
N SER A 47 -17.36 11.89 -23.41
CA SER A 47 -16.88 11.54 -22.08
C SER A 47 -16.99 10.03 -21.91
N SER A 48 -15.95 9.31 -22.31
CA SER A 48 -15.80 7.87 -22.08
C SER A 48 -15.10 7.63 -20.75
N SER A 49 -15.50 6.57 -20.07
CA SER A 49 -14.84 6.14 -18.83
C SER A 49 -13.93 4.98 -19.13
N PHE A 50 -12.71 5.00 -18.60
CA PHE A 50 -11.72 3.96 -18.82
C PHE A 50 -11.46 3.19 -17.53
N LEU A 51 -11.61 1.88 -17.58
CA LEU A 51 -11.19 0.95 -16.55
C LEU A 51 -9.75 0.56 -16.84
N VAL A 52 -8.83 1.03 -16.01
CA VAL A 52 -7.38 0.82 -16.20
C VAL A 52 -6.77 0.07 -15.03
N PRO A 53 -5.72 -0.74 -15.29
CA PRO A 53 -4.94 -1.30 -14.21
C PRO A 53 -4.13 -0.16 -13.57
N MET A 54 -4.12 -0.11 -12.23
CA MET A 54 -3.37 0.89 -11.48
C MET A 54 -2.47 0.21 -10.45
N HIS A 55 -1.45 0.92 -10.00
CA HIS A 55 -0.60 0.54 -8.88
C HIS A 55 -0.52 1.71 -7.91
N GLY A 56 -0.71 1.40 -6.63
CA GLY A 56 -0.82 2.40 -5.57
C GLY A 56 0.24 2.24 -4.51
N GLY A 57 0.77 3.36 -4.06
CA GLY A 57 1.53 3.51 -2.83
C GLY A 57 0.65 4.03 -1.68
N ILE A 58 1.28 4.61 -0.67
CA ILE A 58 0.56 5.24 0.46
C ILE A 58 -0.10 6.56 0.05
N TRP A 59 0.47 7.27 -0.93
CA TRP A 59 0.14 8.66 -1.25
C TRP A 59 -0.28 8.88 -2.69
N ILE A 60 0.17 8.01 -3.59
CA ILE A 60 0.01 8.19 -5.03
C ILE A 60 -0.53 6.89 -5.61
N MET A 61 -1.51 7.00 -6.49
CA MET A 61 -2.05 5.91 -7.31
C MET A 61 -1.73 6.22 -8.77
N CYS A 62 -1.00 5.33 -9.44
CA CYS A 62 -0.55 5.52 -10.80
C CYS A 62 -1.11 4.45 -11.75
N VAL A 63 -1.32 4.81 -13.00
CA VAL A 63 -1.71 3.86 -14.05
C VAL A 63 -0.57 2.87 -14.32
N SER A 64 -0.87 1.57 -14.33
CA SER A 64 0.09 0.50 -14.59
C SER A 64 0.17 0.20 -16.09
N LEU A 65 0.48 1.22 -16.89
CA LEU A 65 0.67 1.13 -18.34
C LEU A 65 1.98 1.83 -18.74
N SER A 66 2.65 1.32 -19.76
CA SER A 66 3.85 1.95 -20.32
C SER A 66 3.50 3.23 -21.09
N GLU A 67 4.45 4.16 -21.22
CA GLU A 67 4.24 5.40 -21.95
C GLU A 67 3.81 5.17 -23.40
N LYS A 68 4.34 4.12 -24.05
CA LYS A 68 3.98 3.73 -25.42
C LYS A 68 2.51 3.31 -25.51
N GLU A 69 2.05 2.52 -24.55
CA GLU A 69 0.65 2.06 -24.48
C GLU A 69 -0.31 3.21 -24.20
N ILE A 70 0.06 4.13 -23.29
CA ILE A 70 -0.72 5.34 -23.02
C ILE A 70 -0.80 6.23 -24.26
N GLN A 71 0.32 6.42 -24.98
CA GLN A 71 0.34 7.21 -26.20
C GLN A 71 -0.52 6.57 -27.31
N GLN A 72 -0.52 5.24 -27.40
CA GLN A 72 -1.39 4.49 -28.33
C GLN A 72 -2.86 4.66 -27.99
N LEU A 73 -3.24 4.54 -26.70
CA LEU A 73 -4.62 4.77 -26.25
C LEU A 73 -5.05 6.22 -26.46
N SER A 74 -4.18 7.18 -26.18
CA SER A 74 -4.45 8.60 -26.37
C SER A 74 -4.73 8.92 -27.85
N ARG A 75 -3.95 8.35 -28.79
CA ARG A 75 -4.16 8.53 -30.24
C ARG A 75 -5.42 7.81 -30.78
N LYS A 76 -5.76 6.63 -30.24
CA LYS A 76 -6.87 5.81 -30.78
C LYS A 76 -8.24 6.17 -30.21
N VAL A 77 -8.30 6.42 -28.91
CA VAL A 77 -9.56 6.55 -28.16
C VAL A 77 -9.63 7.81 -27.28
N GLY A 78 -8.64 8.70 -27.36
CA GLY A 78 -8.65 9.96 -26.62
C GLY A 78 -8.42 9.80 -25.12
N PHE A 79 -7.68 8.76 -24.70
CA PHE A 79 -7.34 8.53 -23.29
C PHE A 79 -6.58 9.73 -22.69
N PRO A 80 -6.98 10.24 -21.51
CA PRO A 80 -6.33 11.38 -20.87
C PRO A 80 -4.91 11.03 -20.40
N GLN A 81 -4.02 12.03 -20.43
CA GLN A 81 -2.60 11.83 -20.08
C GLN A 81 -2.32 11.86 -18.57
N GLU A 82 -3.33 11.97 -17.71
CA GLU A 82 -3.13 11.93 -16.27
C GLU A 82 -2.65 10.53 -15.86
N ARG A 83 -1.40 10.48 -15.38
CA ARG A 83 -0.70 9.22 -15.09
C ARG A 83 -0.83 8.77 -13.65
N CYS A 84 -0.98 9.72 -12.73
CA CYS A 84 -0.98 9.46 -11.30
C CYS A 84 -1.87 10.46 -10.57
N ILE A 85 -2.62 9.96 -9.59
CA ILE A 85 -3.48 10.74 -8.70
C ILE A 85 -2.78 10.77 -7.33
N ASN A 86 -2.67 11.96 -6.74
CA ASN A 86 -2.13 12.14 -5.40
C ASN A 86 -3.28 12.32 -4.40
N TYR A 87 -3.36 11.45 -3.40
CA TYR A 87 -4.38 11.52 -2.34
C TYR A 87 -4.18 12.72 -1.40
N LEU A 88 -3.07 13.46 -1.51
CA LEU A 88 -2.79 14.66 -0.72
C LEU A 88 -3.32 15.96 -1.35
N THR A 89 -3.71 15.92 -2.62
CA THR A 89 -4.28 17.07 -3.32
C THR A 89 -5.79 16.87 -3.40
N PRO A 90 -6.56 17.49 -2.48
CA PRO A 90 -8.01 17.35 -2.46
C PRO A 90 -8.64 17.92 -3.73
N ASP A 91 -9.63 17.23 -4.27
CA ASP A 91 -10.52 17.77 -5.31
C ASP A 91 -11.84 18.10 -4.60
N GLU A 92 -12.24 19.36 -4.67
CA GLU A 92 -13.05 20.14 -3.71
C GLU A 92 -14.45 19.59 -3.33
N ALA A 93 -14.85 18.40 -3.77
CA ALA A 93 -16.25 17.99 -3.72
C ALA A 93 -16.65 16.95 -2.66
N HIS A 94 -15.78 16.13 -2.05
CA HIS A 94 -16.29 14.99 -1.24
C HIS A 94 -15.41 14.52 -0.05
N GLU A 95 -14.96 15.46 0.80
CA GLU A 95 -13.63 15.28 1.40
C GLU A 95 -13.45 15.61 2.90
N GLU A 96 -14.47 15.51 3.77
CA GLU A 96 -14.25 15.86 5.20
C GLU A 96 -14.11 14.65 6.14
N ILE A 97 -15.04 13.69 6.13
CA ILE A 97 -15.05 12.61 7.13
C ILE A 97 -14.07 11.47 6.78
N ARG A 98 -14.03 11.04 5.51
CA ARG A 98 -13.12 9.97 5.05
C ARG A 98 -11.67 10.42 5.13
N VAL A 99 -11.40 11.67 4.76
CA VAL A 99 -10.08 12.29 4.83
C VAL A 99 -9.63 12.51 6.27
N ALA A 100 -10.51 12.95 7.18
CA ALA A 100 -10.15 13.04 8.60
C ALA A 100 -9.76 11.67 9.21
N TRP A 101 -10.50 10.60 8.90
CA TRP A 101 -10.16 9.25 9.39
C TRP A 101 -8.89 8.69 8.73
N GLN A 102 -8.74 8.85 7.41
CA GLN A 102 -7.56 8.41 6.67
C GLN A 102 -6.31 9.15 7.15
N ASN A 103 -6.38 10.46 7.37
CA ASN A 103 -5.30 11.28 7.89
C ASN A 103 -4.87 10.83 9.29
N ARG A 104 -5.83 10.54 10.18
CA ARG A 104 -5.52 10.03 11.54
C ARG A 104 -4.81 8.68 11.49
N MET A 105 -5.29 7.75 10.67
CA MET A 105 -4.70 6.42 10.55
C MET A 105 -3.32 6.46 9.88
N GLN A 106 -3.13 7.33 8.88
CA GLN A 106 -1.83 7.56 8.24
C GLN A 106 -0.83 8.16 9.21
N ASN A 107 -1.22 9.20 9.95
CA ASN A 107 -0.32 9.84 10.92
C ASN A 107 0.17 8.85 11.99
N LEU A 108 -0.72 7.96 12.45
CA LEU A 108 -0.38 6.88 13.37
C LEU A 108 0.63 5.89 12.76
N SER A 109 0.36 5.43 11.53
CA SER A 109 1.23 4.48 10.81
C SER A 109 2.61 5.07 10.50
N ILE A 110 2.70 6.35 10.16
CA ILE A 110 3.95 7.05 9.83
C ILE A 110 4.78 7.23 11.10
N SER A 111 4.16 7.71 12.18
CA SER A 111 4.83 7.90 13.46
C SER A 111 5.40 6.59 13.99
N CYS A 112 4.63 5.50 13.89
CA CYS A 112 5.06 4.17 14.30
C CYS A 112 6.27 3.66 13.48
N SER A 113 6.23 3.86 12.16
CA SER A 113 7.35 3.50 11.27
C SER A 113 8.62 4.31 11.58
N LEU A 114 8.47 5.60 11.88
CA LEU A 114 9.58 6.48 12.24
C LEU A 114 10.21 6.03 13.57
N VAL A 115 9.39 5.72 14.57
CA VAL A 115 9.85 5.16 15.86
C VAL A 115 10.57 3.83 15.64
N CYS A 116 10.06 2.93 14.80
CA CYS A 116 10.76 1.68 14.45
C CYS A 116 12.16 1.94 13.89
N LEU A 117 12.30 2.90 12.96
CA LEU A 117 13.59 3.23 12.36
C LEU A 117 14.58 3.79 13.39
N ILE A 118 14.11 4.64 14.31
CA ILE A 118 14.93 5.16 15.41
C ILE A 118 15.38 4.01 16.31
N ILE A 119 14.46 3.13 16.73
CA ILE A 119 14.78 2.00 17.60
C ILE A 119 15.82 1.09 16.93
N LEU A 120 15.64 0.75 15.65
CA LEU A 120 16.59 -0.08 14.90
C LEU A 120 17.96 0.58 14.76
N GLY A 121 18.00 1.88 14.47
CA GLY A 121 19.25 2.64 14.39
C GLY A 121 20.01 2.65 15.72
N CYS A 122 19.32 2.95 16.82
CA CYS A 122 19.91 2.93 18.16
C CYS A 122 20.33 1.52 18.57
N ALA A 123 19.53 0.50 18.27
CA ALA A 123 19.83 -0.91 18.57
C ALA A 123 21.10 -1.38 17.85
N ALA A 124 21.31 -0.96 16.60
CA ALA A 124 22.51 -1.28 15.85
C ALA A 124 23.78 -0.68 16.49
N ILE A 125 23.70 0.60 16.89
CA ILE A 125 24.82 1.28 17.56
C ILE A 125 25.13 0.63 18.91
N ILE A 126 24.11 0.46 19.77
CA ILE A 126 24.26 -0.16 21.09
C ILE A 126 24.73 -1.62 20.97
N GLY A 127 24.20 -2.36 19.99
CA GLY A 127 24.59 -3.75 19.73
C GLY A 127 26.04 -3.87 19.30
N PHE A 128 26.50 -2.97 18.42
CA PHE A 128 27.90 -2.92 18.01
C PHE A 128 28.83 -2.65 19.19
N PHE A 129 28.55 -1.64 20.02
CA PHE A 129 29.33 -1.37 21.23
C PHE A 129 29.25 -2.52 22.24
N GLY A 130 28.09 -3.15 22.40
CA GLY A 130 27.89 -4.29 23.30
C GLY A 130 28.73 -5.50 22.92
N LEU A 131 28.91 -5.76 21.62
CA LEU A 131 29.81 -6.80 21.12
C LEU A 131 31.28 -6.43 21.31
N CYS A 132 31.68 -5.21 20.92
CA CYS A 132 33.06 -4.75 21.02
C CYS A 132 33.57 -4.74 22.47
N MET A 133 32.73 -4.29 23.41
CA MET A 133 33.09 -4.18 24.82
C MET A 133 32.71 -5.42 25.64
N HIS A 134 32.22 -6.49 25.00
CA HIS A 134 31.72 -7.71 25.68
C HIS A 134 30.71 -7.43 26.82
N GLN A 135 29.92 -6.37 26.70
CA GLN A 135 29.00 -5.95 27.76
C GLN A 135 27.65 -6.67 27.63
N ILE A 136 27.43 -7.70 28.46
CA ILE A 136 26.24 -8.56 28.44
C ILE A 136 24.94 -7.74 28.52
N SER A 137 24.90 -6.71 29.38
CA SER A 137 23.71 -5.85 29.54
C SER A 137 23.37 -5.07 28.27
N ALA A 138 24.35 -4.63 27.49
CA ALA A 138 24.12 -3.92 26.24
C ALA A 138 23.56 -4.86 25.15
N VAL A 139 24.09 -6.09 25.06
CA VAL A 139 23.64 -7.13 24.14
C VAL A 139 22.18 -7.55 24.43
N LEU A 140 21.81 -7.68 25.71
CA LEU A 140 20.43 -7.96 26.12
C LEU A 140 19.48 -6.81 25.73
N VAL A 141 19.87 -5.56 26.00
CA VAL A 141 19.07 -4.37 25.67
C VAL A 141 18.84 -4.28 24.17
N THR A 142 19.85 -4.53 23.34
CA THR A 142 19.71 -4.62 21.88
C THR A 142 18.67 -5.65 21.47
N GLY A 143 18.67 -6.85 22.07
CA GLY A 143 17.66 -7.87 21.81
C GLY A 143 16.23 -7.41 22.13
N VAL A 144 16.04 -6.70 23.25
CA VAL A 144 14.75 -6.11 23.62
C VAL A 144 14.34 -4.99 22.66
N MET A 145 15.28 -4.16 22.22
CA MET A 145 15.00 -3.08 21.25
C MET A 145 14.55 -3.65 19.91
N TYR A 146 15.15 -4.73 19.41
CA TYR A 146 14.67 -5.42 18.21
C TYR A 146 13.26 -6.00 18.39
N LEU A 147 12.93 -6.51 19.58
CA LEU A 147 11.57 -6.99 19.89
C LEU A 147 10.55 -5.85 19.86
N LEU A 148 10.88 -4.70 20.48
CA LEU A 148 10.04 -3.50 20.46
C LEU A 148 9.85 -2.98 19.03
N ALA A 149 10.91 -2.93 18.23
CA ALA A 149 10.80 -2.55 16.82
C ALA A 149 9.87 -3.49 16.04
N ALA A 150 9.95 -4.81 16.29
CA ALA A 150 9.10 -5.80 15.65
C ALA A 150 7.62 -5.64 16.04
N THR A 151 7.31 -5.35 17.30
CA THR A 151 5.92 -5.13 17.74
C THR A 151 5.33 -3.86 17.13
N PHE A 152 6.06 -2.75 17.11
CA PHE A 152 5.61 -1.52 16.44
C PHE A 152 5.41 -1.72 14.93
N ALA A 153 6.31 -2.46 14.27
CA ALA A 153 6.16 -2.79 12.86
C ALA A 153 4.93 -3.68 12.61
N LEU A 154 4.68 -4.69 13.47
CA LEU A 154 3.48 -5.52 13.43
C LEU A 154 2.19 -4.69 13.57
N PHE A 155 2.14 -3.77 14.55
CA PHE A 155 0.99 -2.89 14.71
C PHE A 155 0.74 -2.06 13.45
N THR A 156 1.79 -1.50 12.87
CA THR A 156 1.73 -0.72 11.62
C THR A 156 1.15 -1.54 10.47
N LEU A 157 1.71 -2.72 10.21
CA LEU A 157 1.25 -3.65 9.16
C LEU A 157 -0.19 -4.09 9.38
N THR A 158 -0.56 -4.35 10.63
CA THR A 158 -1.91 -4.77 11.01
C THR A 158 -2.93 -3.65 10.78
N ILE A 159 -2.60 -2.41 11.15
CA ILE A 159 -3.37 -1.19 10.87
C ILE A 159 -3.61 -1.03 9.36
N ILE A 160 -2.56 -1.15 8.57
CA ILE A 160 -2.64 -1.08 7.10
C ILE A 160 -3.53 -2.21 6.56
N HIS A 161 -3.38 -3.43 7.07
CA HIS A 161 -4.16 -4.59 6.64
C HIS A 161 -5.65 -4.42 6.99
N PHE A 162 -5.99 -3.95 8.19
CA PHE A 162 -7.38 -3.72 8.57
C PHE A 162 -8.02 -2.57 7.80
N LYS A 163 -7.29 -1.47 7.54
CA LYS A 163 -7.75 -0.41 6.63
C LYS A 163 -8.14 -0.99 5.27
N ARG A 164 -7.27 -1.84 4.71
CA ARG A 164 -7.52 -2.52 3.42
C ARG A 164 -8.70 -3.47 3.45
N ALA A 165 -8.86 -4.25 4.52
CA ALA A 165 -9.98 -5.18 4.67
C ALA A 165 -11.33 -4.46 4.76
N GLN A 166 -11.36 -3.26 5.36
CA GLN A 166 -12.54 -2.40 5.42
C GLN A 166 -12.86 -1.75 4.06
N ASP A 167 -11.85 -1.30 3.31
CA ASP A 167 -12.05 -0.79 1.95
C ASP A 167 -12.53 -1.91 0.99
N HIS A 168 -12.03 -3.14 1.14
CA HIS A 168 -12.45 -4.31 0.32
C HIS A 168 -13.87 -4.79 0.60
N ARG A 169 -14.35 -4.73 1.85
CA ARG A 169 -15.67 -5.25 2.24
C ARG A 169 -16.83 -4.31 1.87
N GLY A 170 -16.61 -3.33 1.00
CA GLY A 170 -17.66 -2.42 0.57
C GLY A 170 -18.11 -1.52 1.70
N GLY A 171 -17.16 -0.86 2.36
CA GLY A 171 -17.41 0.18 3.35
C GLY A 171 -18.58 1.06 2.93
N VAL A 172 -19.65 0.98 3.72
CA VAL A 172 -20.89 1.74 3.64
C VAL A 172 -20.55 3.22 3.44
N ARG A 173 -20.90 3.79 2.26
CA ARG A 173 -20.91 5.24 1.89
C ARG A 173 -19.79 5.77 0.96
N ALA A 174 -19.59 5.16 -0.20
CA ALA A 174 -19.08 5.91 -1.35
C ALA A 174 -20.18 5.91 -2.41
N VAL A 175 -21.11 6.87 -2.30
CA VAL A 175 -22.10 7.15 -3.35
C VAL A 175 -21.54 8.14 -4.37
N ASP A 176 -20.57 8.97 -4.01
CA ASP A 176 -19.90 9.92 -4.91
C ASP A 176 -18.45 10.12 -4.42
N GLY A 177 -17.49 9.34 -4.92
CA GLY A 177 -16.07 9.55 -4.61
C GLY A 177 -15.21 9.07 -5.77
N PRO A 178 -13.94 9.54 -5.88
CA PRO A 178 -13.04 9.10 -6.94
C PRO A 178 -12.90 7.57 -6.93
N GLU A 179 -13.33 6.95 -8.02
CA GLU A 179 -13.42 5.50 -8.13
C GLU A 179 -12.05 4.93 -8.56
N ASP A 180 -11.19 4.52 -7.62
CA ASP A 180 -9.82 4.06 -7.93
C ASP A 180 -9.73 3.06 -9.12
N GLY A 181 -9.06 3.40 -10.22
CA GLY A 181 -9.01 2.54 -11.41
C GLY A 181 -10.02 2.87 -12.50
N VAL A 182 -10.88 3.87 -12.28
CA VAL A 182 -11.74 4.50 -13.28
C VAL A 182 -11.18 5.87 -13.61
N ILE A 183 -11.04 6.17 -14.90
CA ILE A 183 -10.62 7.47 -15.40
C ILE A 183 -11.74 8.02 -16.29
N GLY A 184 -12.25 9.22 -15.98
CA GLY A 184 -13.35 9.85 -16.70
C GLY A 184 -14.59 10.03 -15.82
N MET A 185 -15.77 9.75 -16.36
CA MET A 185 -17.03 9.92 -15.62
C MET A 185 -17.26 8.80 -14.59
N PRO A 186 -17.98 9.07 -13.49
CA PRO A 186 -18.37 8.05 -12.52
C PRO A 186 -19.10 6.87 -13.18
N VAL A 187 -18.84 5.65 -12.71
CA VAL A 187 -19.39 4.43 -13.30
C VAL A 187 -20.35 3.74 -12.33
N HIS A 188 -21.33 3.01 -12.86
CA HIS A 188 -22.31 2.32 -12.02
C HIS A 188 -21.64 1.32 -11.05
N ARG A 189 -22.17 1.25 -9.83
CA ARG A 189 -21.62 0.45 -8.71
C ARG A 189 -21.48 -1.05 -9.01
N SER A 190 -22.26 -1.59 -9.96
CA SER A 190 -22.13 -2.97 -10.44
C SER A 190 -20.79 -3.23 -11.13
N VAL A 191 -20.27 -2.25 -11.88
CA VAL A 191 -18.96 -2.33 -12.54
C VAL A 191 -17.85 -2.29 -11.50
N LEU A 192 -17.97 -1.42 -10.49
CA LEU A 192 -17.01 -1.30 -9.39
C LEU A 192 -16.82 -2.59 -8.60
N LYS A 193 -17.85 -3.42 -8.54
CA LYS A 193 -17.79 -4.71 -7.84
C LYS A 193 -16.82 -5.70 -8.53
N ALA A 194 -16.57 -5.53 -9.83
CA ALA A 194 -15.62 -6.34 -10.59
C ALA A 194 -14.15 -5.94 -10.38
N ARG A 195 -13.90 -4.92 -9.54
CA ARG A 195 -12.55 -4.46 -9.21
C ARG A 195 -11.86 -5.47 -8.29
N ARG A 196 -10.65 -5.88 -8.66
CA ARG A 196 -9.77 -6.70 -7.83
C ARG A 196 -8.58 -5.89 -7.36
N PHE A 197 -8.34 -5.92 -6.06
CA PHE A 197 -7.13 -5.39 -5.45
C PHE A 197 -6.21 -6.57 -5.11
N THR A 198 -4.94 -6.43 -5.45
CA THR A 198 -3.91 -7.42 -5.16
C THR A 198 -2.76 -6.74 -4.40
N THR A 199 -2.16 -7.45 -3.46
CA THR A 199 -1.01 -6.96 -2.71
C THR A 199 0.22 -6.90 -3.61
N ALA A 200 1.08 -5.91 -3.39
CA ALA A 200 2.35 -5.79 -4.10
C ALA A 200 3.54 -6.04 -3.16
N TRP A 201 4.71 -6.30 -3.75
CA TRP A 201 5.97 -6.69 -3.11
C TRP A 201 6.37 -5.89 -1.88
N SER A 202 6.04 -4.60 -1.80
CA SER A 202 6.38 -3.76 -0.65
C SER A 202 5.69 -4.19 0.65
N MET A 203 4.51 -4.80 0.55
CA MET A 203 3.80 -5.33 1.72
C MET A 203 4.46 -6.62 2.23
N ASP A 204 4.89 -7.48 1.30
CA ASP A 204 5.61 -8.72 1.63
C ASP A 204 6.97 -8.43 2.26
N LEU A 205 7.66 -7.38 1.79
CA LEU A 205 8.89 -6.88 2.43
C LEU A 205 8.64 -6.38 3.87
N GLY A 206 7.47 -5.82 4.16
CA GLY A 206 7.11 -5.41 5.52
C GLY A 206 7.02 -6.61 6.47
N TRP A 207 6.31 -7.67 6.07
CA TRP A 207 6.25 -8.93 6.82
C TRP A 207 7.64 -9.60 6.94
N GLY A 208 8.45 -9.53 5.89
CA GLY A 208 9.86 -9.93 5.93
C GLY A 208 10.67 -9.15 6.97
N GLY A 209 10.51 -7.83 7.06
CA GLY A 209 11.20 -6.99 8.04
C GLY A 209 10.82 -7.34 9.48
N VAL A 210 9.53 -7.56 9.74
CA VAL A 210 9.03 -7.99 11.06
C VAL A 210 9.64 -9.33 11.48
N THR A 211 9.58 -10.32 10.59
CA THR A 211 10.08 -11.67 10.88
C THR A 211 11.59 -11.65 11.11
N LEU A 212 12.34 -10.89 10.31
CA LEU A 212 13.77 -10.68 10.51
C LEU A 212 14.08 -10.01 11.87
N CYS A 213 13.32 -8.98 12.27
CA CYS A 213 13.52 -8.32 13.57
C CYS A 213 13.22 -9.26 14.74
N ALA A 214 12.18 -10.09 14.65
CA ALA A 214 11.85 -11.09 15.67
C ALA A 214 12.95 -12.15 15.79
N LEU A 215 13.44 -12.67 14.65
CA LEU A 215 14.56 -13.62 14.63
C LEU A 215 15.85 -13.01 15.17
N ALA A 216 16.15 -11.77 14.79
CA ALA A 216 17.29 -11.03 15.33
C ALA A 216 17.18 -10.86 16.85
N SER A 217 16.01 -10.49 17.37
CA SER A 217 15.78 -10.38 18.82
C SER A 217 16.09 -11.69 19.54
N VAL A 218 15.58 -12.83 19.04
CA VAL A 218 15.88 -14.14 19.60
C VAL A 218 17.38 -14.44 19.56
N ALA A 219 18.04 -14.18 18.42
CA ALA A 219 19.47 -14.38 18.28
C ALA A 219 20.29 -13.53 19.28
N TRP A 220 19.96 -12.25 19.46
CA TRP A 220 20.60 -11.36 20.42
C TRP A 220 20.39 -11.80 21.87
N ILE A 221 19.18 -12.24 22.23
CA ILE A 221 18.89 -12.76 23.57
C ILE A 221 19.66 -14.06 23.82
N LEU A 222 19.69 -14.99 22.86
CA LEU A 222 20.50 -16.21 22.96
C LEU A 222 21.99 -15.90 23.09
N LEU A 223 22.50 -14.94 22.31
CA LEU A 223 23.88 -14.49 22.39
C LEU A 223 24.22 -13.93 23.77
N SER A 224 23.34 -13.12 24.35
CA SER A 224 23.52 -12.60 25.72
C SER A 224 23.60 -13.72 26.78
N LYS A 225 22.86 -14.82 26.56
CA LYS A 225 22.90 -16.01 27.43
C LYS A 225 24.20 -16.78 27.25
N ILE A 226 24.64 -17.02 26.01
CA ILE A 226 25.92 -17.69 25.73
C ILE A 226 27.09 -16.90 26.31
N MET A 227 27.12 -15.57 26.12
CA MET A 227 28.13 -14.68 26.70
C MET A 227 28.11 -14.67 28.24
N ARG A 228 27.01 -15.08 28.88
CA ARG A 228 26.94 -15.25 30.33
C ARG A 228 27.49 -16.60 30.79
N PHE A 229 27.40 -17.65 29.97
CA PHE A 229 27.91 -18.99 30.30
C PHE A 229 29.39 -19.17 29.94
N SER A 230 29.88 -18.54 28.87
CA SER A 230 31.29 -18.56 28.46
C SER A 230 32.29 -18.06 29.52
N PRO A 231 32.04 -16.99 30.31
CA PRO A 231 32.96 -16.58 31.37
C PRO A 231 33.01 -17.58 32.52
N ILE A 232 31.98 -18.41 32.72
CA ILE A 232 32.00 -19.46 33.75
C ILE A 232 32.89 -20.62 33.30
N ALA A 233 32.87 -20.99 32.01
CA ALA A 233 33.76 -22.00 31.47
C ALA A 233 35.24 -21.56 31.51
N ALA A 234 35.53 -20.27 31.35
CA ALA A 234 36.88 -19.72 31.47
C ALA A 234 37.38 -19.54 32.92
N MET A 235 36.50 -19.59 33.93
CA MET A 235 36.88 -19.56 35.36
C MET A 235 37.01 -20.96 36.00
N ILE A 236 36.62 -22.02 35.29
CA ILE A 236 36.69 -23.42 35.78
C ILE A 236 37.86 -24.20 35.13
N ALA A 237 38.53 -23.63 34.13
CA ALA A 237 39.79 -24.14 33.56
C ALA A 237 40.99 -23.44 34.18
#